data_AF-A0A1S4EHA8-F1
#
_entry.id   AF-A0A1S4EHA8-F1
#
_cell.length_a   1.000
_cell.length_b   1.000
_cell.length_c   1.000
_cell.angle_alpha   90.00
_cell.angle_beta   90.00
_cell.angle_gamma   90.00
#
_symmetry.space_group_name_H-M   'P 1'
#
loop_
_entity.id
_entity.type
_entity.pdbx_description
1 polymer ?
#
loop_
_entity_poly.entity_id
_entity_poly.type
_entity_poly.pdbx_seq_one_letter_code
_entity_poly.pdbx_strand_id
1 'polypeptide(L)'
;MEKNSLATIWIYVLKTTICIITFAFAIMIPNLELFIALIGSLCLPFMAISLPALTDLITFWSSHHGLSKALFITKHVVIFLIAVVGCYTGVQASVREILIEVFKVQM
;
A
#
# COMPACT_ATOMS: atom_id res chain seq x y z
N MET A 1 -10.59 -35.98 9.45
CA MET A 1 -11.08 -34.60 9.30
C MET A 1 -10.60 -33.83 10.51
N GLU A 2 -9.32 -33.43 10.48
CA GLU A 2 -8.66 -32.83 11.64
C GLU A 2 -8.90 -31.32 11.66
N LYS A 3 -9.33 -30.89 12.84
CA LYS A 3 -9.85 -29.59 13.24
C LYS A 3 -8.74 -28.53 13.22
N ASN A 4 -8.68 -27.70 12.18
CA ASN A 4 -7.84 -26.49 12.14
C ASN A 4 -8.45 -25.36 13.01
N SER A 5 -8.57 -25.59 14.31
CA SER A 5 -9.05 -24.58 15.27
C SER A 5 -8.20 -23.31 15.23
N LEU A 6 -6.91 -23.44 14.91
CA LEU A 6 -5.97 -22.33 14.78
C LEU A 6 -6.28 -21.44 13.56
N ALA A 7 -6.72 -22.01 12.43
CA ALA A 7 -7.07 -21.24 11.24
C ALA A 7 -8.32 -20.38 11.49
N THR A 8 -9.33 -20.96 12.16
CA THR A 8 -10.52 -20.22 12.57
C THR A 8 -10.17 -19.06 13.49
N ILE A 9 -9.33 -19.29 14.51
CA ILE A 9 -8.86 -18.23 15.42
C ILE A 9 -8.13 -17.13 14.64
N TRP A 10 -7.26 -17.50 13.69
CA TRP A 10 -6.51 -16.53 12.88
C TRP A 10 -7.42 -15.62 12.06
N ILE A 11 -8.48 -16.18 11.45
CA ILE A 11 -9.47 -15.42 10.68
C ILE A 11 -10.21 -14.41 11.57
N TYR A 12 -10.62 -14.83 12.78
CA TYR A 12 -11.29 -13.94 13.72
C TYR A 12 -10.37 -12.82 14.20
N VAL A 13 -9.12 -13.12 14.51
CA VAL A 13 -8.13 -12.10 14.93
C VAL A 13 -7.88 -11.09 13.81
N LEU A 14 -7.67 -11.55 12.57
CA LEU A 14 -7.46 -10.68 11.42
C LEU A 14 -8.67 -9.79 11.16
N LYS A 15 -9.90 -10.33 11.18
CA LYS A 15 -11.14 -9.54 11.02
C LYS A 15 -11.25 -8.44 12.06
N THR A 16 -11.03 -8.79 13.33
CA THR A 16 -11.12 -7.83 14.43
C THR A 16 -10.05 -6.76 14.31
N THR A 17 -8.82 -7.13 13.96
CA THR A 17 -7.70 -6.20 13.80
C THR A 17 -7.97 -5.19 12.67
N ILE A 18 -8.40 -5.67 11.50
CA ILE A 18 -8.75 -4.79 10.36
C ILE A 18 -9.89 -3.84 10.72
N CYS A 19 -10.88 -4.32 11.47
CA CYS A 19 -12.00 -3.49 11.92
C CYS A 19 -11.52 -2.37 12.85
N ILE A 20 -10.70 -2.70 13.86
CA ILE A 20 -10.14 -1.74 14.82
C ILE A 20 -9.30 -0.68 14.10
N ILE A 21 -8.48 -1.08 13.12
CA ILE A 21 -7.66 -0.15 12.33
C ILE A 21 -8.56 0.84 11.57
N THR A 22 -9.61 0.36 10.90
CA THR A 22 -10.56 1.22 10.19
C THR A 22 -11.28 2.19 11.12
N PHE A 23 -11.69 1.73 12.31
CA PHE A 23 -12.30 2.60 13.33
C PHE A 23 -11.33 3.65 13.85
N ALA A 24 -10.06 3.30 14.09
CA ALA A 24 -9.03 4.24 14.51
C ALA A 24 -8.81 5.35 13.46
N PHE A 25 -8.76 4.97 12.18
CA PHE A 25 -8.67 5.95 11.09
C PHE A 25 -9.92 6.84 10.98
N ALA A 26 -11.11 6.29 11.17
CA ALA A 26 -12.36 7.05 11.14
C ALA A 26 -12.46 8.09 12.27
N ILE A 27 -11.88 7.79 13.44
CA ILE A 27 -11.81 8.75 14.56
C ILE A 27 -10.76 9.84 14.28
N MET A 28 -9.66 9.48 13.64
CA MET A 28 -8.57 10.43 13.35
C MET A 28 -8.91 11.41 12.22
N ILE A 29 -9.72 11.00 11.24
CA ILE A 29 -10.03 11.78 10.04
C ILE A 29 -11.56 11.81 9.86
N PRO A 30 -12.25 12.89 10.27
CA PRO A 30 -13.71 12.99 10.15
C PRO A 30 -14.19 13.17 8.69
N ASN A 31 -13.30 13.52 7.76
CA ASN A 31 -13.61 13.70 6.34
C ASN A 31 -13.29 12.43 5.50
N LEU A 32 -14.33 11.77 4.97
CA LEU A 32 -14.20 10.52 4.20
C LEU A 32 -13.39 10.68 2.90
N GLU A 33 -13.45 11.84 2.25
CA GLU A 33 -12.73 12.09 1.00
C GLU A 33 -11.21 12.01 1.19
N LEU A 34 -10.69 12.62 2.26
CA LEU A 34 -9.27 12.55 2.63
C LEU A 34 -8.85 11.14 3.01
N PHE A 35 -9.73 10.38 3.68
CA PHE A 35 -9.46 8.99 4.02
C PHE A 35 -9.32 8.13 2.75
N ILE A 36 -10.22 8.30 1.78
CA ILE A 36 -10.18 7.58 0.51
C ILE A 36 -8.91 7.94 -0.27
N ALA A 37 -8.53 9.23 -0.30
CA ALA A 37 -7.28 9.69 -0.93
C ALA A 37 -6.02 9.10 -0.28
N LEU A 38 -5.98 9.03 1.06
CA LEU A 38 -4.86 8.48 1.82
C LEU A 38 -4.67 6.97 1.54
N ILE A 39 -5.74 6.18 1.66
CA ILE A 39 -5.70 4.74 1.38
C ILE A 39 -5.36 4.49 -0.09
N GLY A 40 -5.91 5.31 -1.00
CA GLY A 40 -5.61 5.25 -2.42
C GLY A 40 -4.13 5.47 -2.69
N SER A 41 -3.56 6.57 -2.18
CA SER A 41 -2.14 6.88 -2.34
C SER A 41 -1.20 5.80 -1.79
N LEU A 42 -1.59 5.12 -0.71
CA LEU A 42 -0.77 4.09 -0.09
C LEU A 42 -0.90 2.73 -0.82
N CYS A 43 -2.12 2.34 -1.18
CA CYS A 43 -2.41 1.00 -1.65
C CYS A 43 -2.36 0.87 -3.18
N LEU A 44 -2.71 1.92 -3.94
CA LEU A 44 -2.67 1.89 -5.40
C LEU A 44 -1.26 1.63 -5.96
N PRO A 45 -0.18 2.28 -5.48
CA PRO A 45 1.17 2.00 -5.97
C PRO A 45 1.60 0.57 -5.64
N PHE A 46 1.24 0.09 -4.45
CA PHE A 46 1.60 -1.25 -4.00
C PHE A 46 0.83 -2.34 -4.78
N MET A 47 -0.46 -2.17 -5.03
CA MET A 47 -1.24 -3.13 -5.81
C MET A 47 -0.95 -3.04 -7.31
N ALA A 48 -0.94 -1.83 -7.89
CA ALA A 48 -0.82 -1.64 -9.33
C ALA A 48 0.60 -1.87 -9.85
N ILE A 49 1.63 -1.44 -9.12
CA ILE A 49 3.01 -1.51 -9.58
C ILE A 49 3.76 -2.69 -8.96
N SER A 50 3.53 -3.00 -7.69
CA SER A 50 4.26 -4.06 -7.00
C SER A 50 3.87 -5.47 -7.47
N LEU A 51 2.61 -5.74 -7.83
CA LEU A 51 2.20 -7.06 -8.36
C LEU A 51 2.92 -7.48 -9.66
N PRO A 52 2.92 -6.66 -10.74
CA PRO A 52 3.64 -7.01 -11.97
C PRO A 52 5.16 -7.00 -11.76
N ALA A 53 5.71 -6.01 -11.03
CA ALA A 53 7.14 -5.95 -10.76
C ALA A 53 7.65 -7.15 -9.94
N LEU A 54 6.85 -7.60 -8.97
CA LEU A 54 7.17 -8.78 -8.16
C LEU A 54 7.09 -10.07 -9.00
N THR A 55 6.06 -10.19 -9.85
CA THR A 55 5.87 -11.37 -10.72
C THR A 55 6.99 -11.49 -11.74
N ASP A 56 7.42 -10.38 -12.34
CA ASP A 56 8.54 -10.34 -13.28
C ASP A 56 9.87 -10.64 -12.58
N LEU A 57 10.08 -10.12 -11.36
CA LEU A 57 11.31 -10.37 -10.60
C LEU A 57 11.46 -11.85 -10.24
N ILE A 58 10.36 -12.51 -9.83
CA ILE A 58 10.35 -13.93 -9.48
C ILE A 58 10.54 -14.79 -10.74
N THR A 59 9.89 -14.45 -11.85
CA THR A 59 9.90 -15.25 -13.07
C THR A 59 11.22 -15.14 -13.84
N PHE A 60 11.80 -13.95 -13.93
CA PHE A 60 13.00 -13.71 -14.76
C PHE A 60 14.34 -13.94 -14.04
N TRP A 61 14.32 -14.34 -12.75
CA TRP A 61 15.53 -14.57 -11.96
C TRP A 61 16.51 -15.56 -12.62
N SER A 62 15.98 -16.60 -13.28
CA SER A 62 16.78 -17.73 -13.78
C SER A 62 17.19 -17.63 -15.27
N SER A 63 16.59 -16.74 -16.07
CA SER A 63 16.61 -16.91 -17.54
C SER A 63 17.67 -16.09 -18.32
N HIS A 64 18.20 -14.97 -17.80
CA HIS A 64 19.07 -14.09 -18.62
C HIS A 64 20.58 -14.17 -18.27
N HIS A 65 21.44 -14.00 -19.27
CA HIS A 65 22.90 -13.83 -19.14
C HIS A 65 23.30 -12.45 -19.73
N GLY A 66 24.21 -11.72 -19.06
CA GLY A 66 24.86 -10.51 -19.62
C GLY A 66 24.03 -9.21 -19.65
N LEU A 67 24.32 -8.34 -20.63
CA LEU A 67 23.81 -6.95 -20.77
C LEU A 67 22.28 -6.81 -20.76
N SER A 68 21.56 -7.84 -21.20
CA SER A 68 20.08 -7.85 -21.21
C SER A 68 19.50 -7.91 -19.79
N LYS A 69 20.22 -8.49 -18.79
CA LYS A 69 19.83 -8.42 -17.38
C LYS A 69 19.93 -7.01 -16.82
N ALA A 70 21.00 -6.29 -17.13
CA ALA A 70 21.21 -4.93 -16.64
C ALA A 70 20.08 -4.01 -17.11
N LEU A 71 19.74 -4.05 -18.41
CA LEU A 71 18.62 -3.27 -18.96
C LEU A 71 17.26 -3.65 -18.37
N PHE A 72 17.03 -4.93 -18.07
CA PHE A 72 15.80 -5.40 -17.45
C PHE A 72 15.68 -4.92 -15.99
N ILE A 73 16.74 -5.09 -15.21
CA ILE A 73 16.83 -4.63 -13.81
C ILE A 73 16.65 -3.12 -13.71
N THR A 74 17.30 -2.34 -14.59
CA THR A 74 17.14 -0.88 -14.59
C THR A 74 15.69 -0.46 -14.83
N LYS A 75 14.95 -1.15 -15.71
CA LYS A 75 13.52 -0.86 -15.94
C LYS A 75 12.68 -1.13 -14.69
N HIS A 76 12.88 -2.26 -14.01
CA HIS A 76 12.15 -2.56 -12.77
C HIS A 76 12.47 -1.58 -11.65
N VAL A 77 13.73 -1.12 -11.55
CA VAL A 77 14.13 -0.08 -10.59
C VAL A 77 13.45 1.25 -10.89
N VAL A 78 13.38 1.68 -12.15
CA VAL A 78 12.69 2.91 -12.54
C VAL A 78 11.19 2.83 -12.21
N ILE A 79 10.56 1.69 -12.49
CA ILE A 79 9.14 1.43 -12.15
C ILE A 79 8.92 1.51 -10.63
N PHE A 80 9.82 0.90 -9.84
CA PHE A 80 9.76 0.96 -8.38
C PHE A 80 9.94 2.40 -7.84
N LEU A 81 10.86 3.17 -8.42
CA LEU A 81 11.05 4.58 -8.06
C LEU A 81 9.79 5.41 -8.32
N ILE A 82 9.11 5.19 -9.45
CA ILE A 82 7.84 5.87 -9.75
C ILE A 82 6.78 5.51 -8.69
N ALA A 83 6.71 4.25 -8.26
CA ALA A 83 5.78 3.83 -7.20
C ALA A 83 6.07 4.54 -5.87
N VAL A 84 7.34 4.65 -5.47
CA VAL A 84 7.75 5.34 -4.24
C VAL A 84 7.46 6.83 -4.32
N VAL A 85 7.74 7.47 -5.45
CA VAL A 85 7.45 8.90 -5.65
C VAL A 85 5.94 9.14 -5.59
N GLY A 86 5.14 8.33 -6.29
CA GLY A 86 3.67 8.44 -6.26
C GLY A 86 3.09 8.26 -4.86
N CYS A 87 3.60 7.27 -4.10
CA CYS A 87 3.23 7.06 -2.71
C CYS A 87 3.60 8.26 -1.84
N TYR A 88 4.82 8.77 -1.96
CA TYR A 88 5.29 9.91 -1.19
C TYR A 88 4.48 11.18 -1.48
N THR A 89 4.25 11.50 -2.76
CA THR A 89 3.49 12.70 -3.15
C THR A 89 2.04 12.64 -2.69
N GLY A 90 1.39 11.48 -2.79
CA GLY A 90 -0.01 11.38 -2.39
C GLY A 90 -0.19 11.35 -0.86
N VAL A 91 0.72 10.71 -0.10
CA VAL A 91 0.71 10.79 1.37
C VAL A 91 0.93 12.22 1.85
N GLN A 92 1.87 12.95 1.24
CA GLN A 92 2.10 14.36 1.58
C GLN A 92 0.88 15.24 1.28
N ALA A 93 0.21 15.03 0.16
CA ALA A 93 -1.01 15.75 -0.20
C ALA A 93 -2.12 15.50 0.82
N SER A 94 -2.43 14.22 1.08
CA SER A 94 -3.50 13.85 2.01
C SER A 94 -3.21 14.31 3.45
N VAL A 95 -1.98 14.14 3.95
CA VAL A 95 -1.62 14.55 5.33
C VAL A 95 -1.72 16.07 5.51
N ARG A 96 -1.35 16.86 4.50
CA ARG A 96 -1.48 18.33 4.56
C ARG A 96 -2.94 18.77 4.66
N GLU A 97 -3.82 18.18 3.87
CA GLU A 97 -5.25 18.46 3.94
C GLU A 97 -5.84 18.03 5.29
N ILE A 98 -5.41 16.89 5.85
CA ILE A 98 -5.89 16.41 7.16
C ILE A 98 -5.54 17.44 8.24
N LEU A 99 -4.30 17.95 8.21
CA LEU A 99 -3.84 18.93 9.20
C LEU A 99 -4.63 20.25 9.12
N ILE A 100 -4.94 20.72 7.90
CA ILE A 100 -5.71 21.95 7.69
C ILE A 100 -7.16 21.78 8.19
N GLU A 101 -7.81 20.67 7.82
CA GLU A 101 -9.19 20.38 8.24
C GLU A 101 -9.30 20.21 9.76
N VAL A 102 -8.35 19.49 10.38
CA VAL A 102 -8.32 19.34 11.84
C VAL A 102 -8.16 20.69 12.54
N PHE A 103 -7.30 21.58 12.02
CA PHE A 103 -7.10 22.90 12.61
C PHE A 103 -8.32 23.82 12.42
N LYS A 104 -9.03 23.71 11.30
CA LYS A 104 -10.27 24.44 11.03
C LYS A 104 -11.42 24.03 11.96
N VAL A 105 -11.48 22.76 12.36
CA VAL A 105 -12.49 22.25 13.31
C VAL A 105 -12.23 22.71 14.75
N GLN A 106 -11.01 23.14 15.10
CA GLN A 106 -10.63 23.58 16.45
C GLN A 106 -10.81 25.09 16.72
N MET A 107 -11.05 25.92 15.69
CA MET A 107 -11.37 27.36 15.81
C MET A 107 -12.87 27.60 15.62
#